data_AF-R6QXF1-F1
#
_entry.id   AF-R6QXF1-F1
#
_cell.length_a   1.000
_cell.length_b   1.000
_cell.length_c   1.000
_cell.angle_alpha   90.00
_cell.angle_beta   90.00
_cell.angle_gamma   90.00
#
_symmetry.space_group_name_H-M   'P 1'
#
loop_
_entity.id
_entity.type
_entity.pdbx_description
1 polymer ?
#
loop_
_entity_poly.entity_id
_entity_poly.type
_entity_poly.pdbx_seq_one_letter_code
_entity_poly.pdbx_strand_id
1 'polypeptide(L)'
;MFKLLKFLIKFILTILIIVIIGLVGGCIYLNSAYGINVIDVFNQLKIMNEEINENEYIENKFSNEDLDSSKNISSLNNVINKNGDGTYTIDPDKISMLEEDIYLTDKQIGAIVNEIFKKEMEKNGQEYSKYNPEVKEVTFSNITPTSTYFTYMVKLDCSSIKEEYNTFPFTLLKNYIPNYLYLSMTSSITHLEKPFSYEINYVSTKINKLTDEQTSSFLNTIKNVTQLDFASEIYTSLSTTLINLMIGNENYEDGFTYSLSKNALSGVKDYTFKEENGNRYYVIKRGLI
;
A
#
# COMPACT_ATOMS: atom_id res chain seq x y z
N MET A 1 -1.30 -3.87 10.89
CA MET A 1 -1.11 -4.11 9.45
C MET A 1 -0.94 -5.59 9.09
N PHE A 2 0.21 -6.21 9.34
CA PHE A 2 0.45 -7.59 8.84
C PHE A 2 -0.37 -8.67 9.52
N LYS A 3 -0.84 -8.48 10.76
CA LYS A 3 -1.83 -9.38 11.35
C LYS A 3 -3.08 -9.48 10.47
N LEU A 4 -3.51 -8.37 9.88
CA LEU A 4 -4.64 -8.31 8.95
C LEU A 4 -4.27 -8.90 7.58
N LEU A 5 -3.10 -8.58 7.03
CA LEU A 5 -2.65 -9.18 5.75
C LEU A 5 -2.49 -10.71 5.86
N LYS A 6 -1.87 -11.19 6.94
CA LYS A 6 -1.79 -12.62 7.28
C LYS A 6 -3.17 -13.23 7.45
N PHE A 7 -4.08 -12.52 8.12
CA PHE A 7 -5.47 -12.95 8.27
C PHE A 7 -6.16 -13.09 6.90
N LEU A 8 -5.98 -12.14 5.97
CA LEU A 8 -6.55 -12.22 4.62
C LEU A 8 -6.11 -13.48 3.89
N ILE A 9 -4.80 -13.72 3.88
CA ILE A 9 -4.24 -14.83 3.13
C ILE A 9 -4.67 -16.16 3.78
N LYS A 10 -4.75 -16.22 5.12
CA LYS A 10 -5.36 -17.36 5.83
C LYS A 10 -6.85 -17.50 5.56
N PHE A 11 -7.58 -16.41 5.40
CA PHE A 11 -9.00 -16.44 5.07
C PHE A 11 -9.25 -16.97 3.65
N ILE A 12 -8.45 -16.55 2.66
CA ILE A 12 -8.47 -17.09 1.28
C ILE A 12 -8.40 -18.63 1.30
N LEU A 13 -7.65 -19.19 2.24
CA LEU A 13 -7.55 -20.63 2.47
C LEU A 13 -8.76 -21.24 3.17
N THR A 14 -9.26 -20.60 4.24
CA THR A 14 -10.47 -21.07 4.93
C THR A 14 -11.66 -21.09 3.99
N ILE A 15 -11.81 -20.07 3.15
CA ILE A 15 -12.92 -19.99 2.21
C ILE A 15 -12.82 -21.03 1.09
N LEU A 16 -11.62 -21.45 0.69
CA LEU A 16 -11.43 -22.58 -0.23
C LEU A 16 -12.00 -23.91 0.32
N ILE A 17 -11.84 -24.15 1.61
CA ILE A 17 -12.42 -25.34 2.28
C ILE A 17 -13.94 -25.26 2.27
N ILE A 18 -14.49 -24.08 2.60
CA ILE A 18 -15.93 -23.81 2.58
C ILE A 18 -16.50 -24.01 1.18
N VAL A 19 -15.79 -23.54 0.15
CA VAL A 19 -16.19 -23.72 -1.26
C VAL A 19 -16.29 -25.20 -1.62
N ILE A 20 -15.31 -26.03 -1.24
CA ILE A 20 -15.33 -27.47 -1.53
C ILE A 20 -16.47 -28.19 -0.83
N ILE A 21 -16.68 -27.92 0.45
CA ILE A 21 -17.79 -28.52 1.21
C ILE A 21 -19.13 -28.05 0.63
N GLY A 22 -19.21 -26.78 0.24
CA GLY A 22 -20.38 -26.19 -0.40
C GLY A 22 -20.74 -26.88 -1.72
N LEU A 23 -19.77 -27.09 -2.61
CA LEU A 23 -19.96 -27.68 -3.93
C LEU A 23 -20.52 -29.12 -3.89
N VAL A 24 -20.31 -29.87 -2.80
CA VAL A 24 -20.80 -31.25 -2.64
C VAL A 24 -22.28 -31.32 -2.23
N GLY A 25 -22.90 -30.20 -1.82
CA GLY A 25 -24.34 -30.14 -1.52
C GLY A 25 -24.78 -29.01 -0.58
N GLY A 26 -23.85 -28.23 -0.04
CA GLY A 26 -24.10 -27.13 0.89
C GLY A 26 -24.32 -25.75 0.25
N CYS A 27 -24.22 -25.59 -1.08
CA CYS A 27 -24.29 -24.28 -1.75
C CYS A 27 -25.53 -23.46 -1.36
N ILE A 28 -26.72 -24.08 -1.35
CA ILE A 28 -27.98 -23.38 -1.03
C ILE A 28 -27.98 -22.93 0.44
N TYR A 29 -27.50 -23.80 1.34
CA TYR A 29 -27.45 -23.50 2.78
C TYR A 29 -26.43 -22.40 3.10
N LEU A 30 -25.24 -22.44 2.50
CA LEU A 30 -24.21 -21.41 2.72
C LEU A 30 -24.66 -20.03 2.23
N ASN A 31 -25.39 -19.98 1.12
CA ASN A 31 -25.98 -18.75 0.63
C ASN A 31 -27.10 -18.24 1.55
N SER A 32 -28.03 -19.12 1.98
CA SER A 32 -29.16 -18.69 2.80
C SER A 32 -28.79 -18.36 4.26
N ALA A 33 -27.85 -19.09 4.85
CA ALA A 33 -27.47 -18.91 6.25
C ALA A 33 -26.36 -17.86 6.47
N TYR A 34 -25.45 -17.70 5.50
CA TYR A 34 -24.25 -16.86 5.65
C TYR A 34 -24.06 -15.85 4.51
N GLY A 35 -24.93 -15.82 3.50
CA GLY A 35 -24.79 -14.94 2.34
C GLY A 35 -23.57 -15.28 1.46
N ILE A 36 -23.06 -16.51 1.52
CA ILE A 36 -21.88 -16.93 0.78
C ILE A 36 -22.31 -17.56 -0.54
N ASN A 37 -22.08 -16.85 -1.66
CA ASN A 37 -22.20 -17.45 -2.98
C ASN A 37 -20.92 -18.22 -3.33
N VAL A 38 -20.96 -19.54 -3.12
CA VAL A 38 -19.84 -20.46 -3.36
C VAL A 38 -19.29 -20.39 -4.79
N ILE A 39 -20.15 -20.19 -5.80
CA ILE A 39 -19.74 -20.13 -7.20
C ILE A 39 -18.99 -18.82 -7.47
N ASP A 40 -19.51 -17.70 -6.95
CA ASP A 40 -18.86 -16.39 -7.11
C ASP A 40 -17.50 -16.39 -6.43
N VAL A 41 -17.43 -16.90 -5.19
CA VAL A 41 -16.17 -17.00 -4.44
C VAL A 41 -15.16 -17.89 -5.17
N PHE A 42 -15.59 -19.04 -5.70
CA PHE A 42 -14.70 -19.90 -6.49
C PHE A 42 -14.14 -19.17 -7.73
N ASN A 43 -14.98 -18.46 -8.47
CA ASN A 43 -14.57 -17.67 -9.63
C ASN A 43 -13.62 -16.53 -9.24
N GLN A 44 -13.90 -15.83 -8.14
CA GLN A 44 -13.04 -14.78 -7.61
C GLN A 44 -11.66 -15.34 -7.23
N LEU A 45 -11.59 -16.46 -6.54
CA LEU A 45 -10.32 -17.12 -6.19
C LEU A 45 -9.52 -17.52 -7.43
N LYS A 46 -10.19 -18.01 -8.48
CA LYS A 46 -9.53 -18.32 -9.75
C LYS A 46 -8.92 -17.07 -10.39
N ILE A 47 -9.66 -15.97 -10.47
CA ILE A 47 -9.19 -14.69 -11.03
C ILE A 47 -8.04 -14.11 -10.18
N MET A 48 -8.15 -14.17 -8.85
CA MET A 48 -7.08 -13.75 -7.95
C MET A 48 -5.80 -14.54 -8.17
N ASN A 49 -5.90 -15.82 -8.52
CA ASN A 49 -4.74 -16.68 -8.74
C ASN A 49 -4.11 -16.53 -10.13
N GLU A 50 -4.71 -15.73 -11.02
CA GLU A 50 -4.10 -15.46 -12.33
C GLU A 50 -2.78 -14.69 -12.18
N GLU A 51 -1.80 -15.06 -12.99
CA GLU A 51 -0.52 -14.36 -13.03
C GLU A 51 -0.69 -12.92 -13.50
N ILE A 52 -0.02 -12.00 -12.82
CA ILE A 52 0.00 -10.57 -13.12
C ILE A 52 1.34 -10.25 -13.79
N ASN A 53 1.28 -9.84 -15.05
CA ASN A 53 2.41 -9.19 -15.71
C ASN A 53 2.49 -7.75 -15.18
N GLU A 54 3.41 -7.51 -14.23
CA GLU A 54 3.58 -6.20 -13.58
C GLU A 54 3.80 -5.05 -14.57
N ASN A 55 4.44 -5.31 -15.73
CA ASN A 55 4.73 -4.26 -16.70
C ASN A 55 3.49 -3.83 -17.50
N GLU A 56 2.46 -4.67 -17.56
CA GLU A 56 1.19 -4.37 -18.23
C GLU A 56 0.11 -3.95 -17.23
N TYR A 57 0.16 -4.49 -16.01
CA TYR A 57 -0.89 -4.31 -15.01
C TYR A 57 -0.70 -3.05 -14.16
N ILE A 58 0.53 -2.60 -13.96
CA ILE A 58 0.86 -1.47 -13.09
C ILE A 58 1.20 -0.27 -13.98
N GLU A 59 0.28 0.69 -14.06
CA GLU A 59 0.39 1.82 -14.98
C GLU A 59 1.50 2.79 -14.54
N ASN A 60 1.50 3.21 -13.27
CA ASN A 60 2.46 4.19 -12.75
C ASN A 60 3.60 3.54 -11.95
N LYS A 61 4.18 2.46 -12.48
CA LYS A 61 5.32 1.78 -11.85
C LYS A 61 6.52 2.71 -11.75
N PHE A 62 7.10 2.80 -10.55
CA PHE A 62 8.35 3.50 -10.27
C PHE A 62 9.54 2.52 -10.21
N SER A 63 10.75 3.08 -10.23
CA SER A 63 12.02 2.37 -10.32
C SER A 63 13.11 3.08 -9.52
N ASN A 64 14.32 2.52 -9.51
CA ASN A 64 15.48 3.17 -8.90
C ASN A 64 15.88 4.46 -9.63
N GLU A 65 15.49 4.65 -10.89
CA GLU A 65 15.73 5.90 -11.63
C GLU A 65 14.91 7.05 -11.02
N ASP A 66 13.75 6.76 -10.42
CA ASP A 66 12.93 7.75 -9.72
C ASP A 66 13.60 8.20 -8.40
N LEU A 67 14.32 7.30 -7.71
CA LEU A 67 15.17 7.67 -6.56
C LEU A 67 16.40 8.47 -7.00
N ASP A 68 17.09 8.01 -8.04
CA ASP A 68 18.28 8.68 -8.56
C ASP A 68 17.94 10.11 -9.07
N SER A 69 16.77 10.29 -9.70
CA SER A 69 16.30 11.62 -10.11
C SER A 69 15.88 12.50 -8.93
N SER A 70 15.26 11.93 -7.89
CA SER A 70 14.92 12.66 -6.66
C SER A 70 16.17 13.20 -5.95
N LYS A 71 17.27 12.43 -5.97
CA LYS A 71 18.57 12.85 -5.44
C LYS A 71 19.16 14.08 -6.15
N ASN A 72 18.84 14.28 -7.43
CA ASN A 72 19.35 15.42 -8.20
C ASN A 72 18.70 16.75 -7.81
N ILE A 73 17.66 16.72 -6.97
CA ILE A 73 17.11 17.91 -6.33
C ILE A 73 18.11 18.39 -5.28
N SER A 74 18.60 19.63 -5.42
CA SER A 74 19.74 20.17 -4.66
C SER A 74 19.59 19.98 -3.15
N SER A 75 18.42 20.24 -2.59
CA SER A 75 18.16 20.10 -1.15
C SER A 75 18.13 18.64 -0.66
N LEU A 76 17.88 17.66 -1.55
CA LEU A 76 17.77 16.23 -1.23
C LEU A 76 19.03 15.40 -1.55
N ASN A 77 20.06 16.01 -2.15
CA ASN A 77 21.25 15.31 -2.64
C ASN A 77 21.96 14.43 -1.60
N ASN A 78 21.98 14.87 -0.34
CA ASN A 78 22.57 14.18 0.80
C ASN A 78 21.53 13.43 1.64
N VAL A 79 20.24 13.64 1.37
CA VAL A 79 19.13 12.90 2.01
C VAL A 79 19.01 11.52 1.38
N ILE A 80 19.08 11.42 0.05
CA ILE A 80 18.90 10.17 -0.69
C ILE A 80 20.26 9.67 -1.18
N ASN A 81 20.76 8.60 -0.56
CA ASN A 81 22.08 8.04 -0.86
C ASN A 81 21.98 6.61 -1.38
N LYS A 82 22.66 6.33 -2.49
CA LYS A 82 22.81 4.99 -3.04
C LYS A 82 24.02 4.32 -2.38
N ASN A 83 23.78 3.18 -1.74
CA ASN A 83 24.82 2.36 -1.11
C ASN A 83 25.57 1.55 -2.18
N GLY A 84 26.75 1.04 -1.83
CA GLY A 84 27.60 0.27 -2.75
C GLY A 84 27.02 -1.06 -3.24
N ASP A 85 26.00 -1.57 -2.55
CA ASP A 85 25.24 -2.78 -2.90
C ASP A 85 24.00 -2.50 -3.76
N GLY A 86 23.76 -1.23 -4.13
CA GLY A 86 22.62 -0.81 -4.92
C GLY A 86 21.34 -0.49 -4.13
N THR A 87 21.35 -0.64 -2.80
CA THR A 87 20.25 -0.21 -1.92
C THR A 87 20.30 1.29 -1.65
N TYR A 88 19.24 1.86 -1.07
CA TYR A 88 19.18 3.28 -0.74
C TYR A 88 19.10 3.56 0.76
N THR A 89 19.68 4.68 1.17
CA THR A 89 19.56 5.26 2.49
C THR A 89 18.90 6.62 2.39
N ILE A 90 17.83 6.79 3.17
CA ILE A 90 17.09 8.04 3.30
C ILE A 90 17.42 8.58 4.69
N ASP A 91 18.11 9.71 4.74
CA ASP A 91 18.56 10.39 5.96
C ASP A 91 18.04 11.84 5.97
N PRO A 92 16.83 12.07 6.53
CA PRO A 92 16.20 13.39 6.55
C PRO A 92 17.03 14.48 7.24
N ASP A 93 17.92 14.13 8.18
CA ASP A 93 18.76 15.09 8.89
C ASP A 93 19.78 15.78 7.97
N LYS A 94 20.08 15.18 6.81
CA LYS A 94 21.01 15.70 5.80
C LYS A 94 20.38 16.66 4.80
N ILE A 95 19.12 17.04 5.01
CA ILE A 95 18.46 18.06 4.21
C ILE A 95 19.25 19.36 4.24
N SER A 96 19.49 19.94 3.06
CA SER A 96 20.05 21.28 2.95
C SER A 96 18.93 22.31 2.99
N MET A 97 19.27 23.58 3.30
CA MET A 97 18.28 24.65 3.29
C MET A 97 17.51 24.69 1.96
N LEU A 98 16.19 24.77 2.05
CA LEU A 98 15.30 24.96 0.90
C LEU A 98 15.48 26.37 0.35
N GLU A 99 15.88 26.47 -0.91
CA GLU A 99 15.84 27.73 -1.67
C GLU A 99 14.45 27.96 -2.28
N GLU A 100 13.77 26.88 -2.65
CA GLU A 100 12.43 26.83 -3.24
C GLU A 100 11.64 25.62 -2.74
N ASP A 101 10.36 25.52 -3.10
CA ASP A 101 9.55 24.33 -2.84
C ASP A 101 10.12 23.12 -3.60
N ILE A 102 10.13 21.94 -2.99
CA ILE A 102 10.52 20.71 -3.69
C ILE A 102 9.29 20.09 -4.34
N TYR A 103 9.39 19.77 -5.63
CA TYR A 103 8.38 19.05 -6.40
C TYR A 103 8.86 17.62 -6.64
N LEU A 104 8.14 16.65 -6.07
CA LEU A 104 8.36 15.23 -6.34
C LEU A 104 7.18 14.70 -7.16
N THR A 105 7.45 14.01 -8.26
CA THR A 105 6.39 13.27 -8.95
C THR A 105 5.84 12.15 -8.05
N ASP A 106 4.66 11.65 -8.38
CA ASP A 106 4.08 10.47 -7.74
C ASP A 106 5.01 9.24 -7.80
N LYS A 107 5.77 9.06 -8.89
CA LYS A 107 6.81 8.01 -8.96
C LYS A 107 7.97 8.25 -7.99
N GLN A 108 8.47 9.49 -7.93
CA GLN A 108 9.59 9.86 -7.06
C GLN A 108 9.25 9.65 -5.59
N ILE A 109 8.12 10.19 -5.13
CA ILE A 109 7.69 10.01 -3.75
C ILE A 109 7.29 8.55 -3.47
N GLY A 110 6.71 7.84 -4.44
CA GLY A 110 6.42 6.40 -4.32
C GLY A 110 7.67 5.57 -4.08
N ALA A 111 8.75 5.85 -4.81
CA ALA A 111 10.02 5.16 -4.65
C ALA A 111 10.67 5.48 -3.29
N ILE A 112 10.63 6.74 -2.83
CA ILE A 112 11.08 7.14 -1.49
C ILE A 112 10.31 6.39 -0.41
N VAL A 113 8.97 6.43 -0.47
CA VAL A 113 8.09 5.75 0.50
C VAL A 113 8.34 4.25 0.52
N ASN A 114 8.57 3.61 -0.62
CA ASN A 114 8.88 2.19 -0.69
C ASN A 114 10.16 1.83 0.07
N GLU A 115 11.22 2.63 -0.07
CA GLU A 115 12.49 2.38 0.64
C GLU A 115 12.35 2.60 2.15
N ILE A 116 11.62 3.63 2.59
CA ILE A 116 11.31 3.82 4.02
C ILE A 116 10.46 2.66 4.53
N PHE A 117 9.44 2.26 3.77
CA PHE A 117 8.54 1.18 4.11
C PHE A 117 9.28 -0.15 4.28
N LYS A 118 10.16 -0.53 3.35
CA LYS A 118 10.99 -1.75 3.47
C LYS A 118 11.82 -1.74 4.76
N LYS A 119 12.50 -0.64 5.06
CA LYS A 119 13.30 -0.50 6.30
C LYS A 119 12.43 -0.62 7.55
N GLU A 120 11.25 0.00 7.53
CA GLU A 120 10.29 -0.12 8.62
C GLU A 120 9.84 -1.58 8.80
N MET A 121 9.69 -2.33 7.71
CA MET A 121 9.35 -3.76 7.77
C MET A 121 10.49 -4.64 8.28
N GLU A 122 11.72 -4.34 7.91
CA GLU A 122 12.91 -5.02 8.45
C GLU A 122 13.05 -4.83 9.95
N LYS A 123 12.83 -3.60 10.46
CA LYS A 123 12.86 -3.29 11.90
C LYS A 123 11.81 -4.08 12.70
N ASN A 124 10.64 -4.32 12.11
CA ASN A 124 9.55 -5.04 12.78
C ASN A 124 9.85 -6.54 12.94
N GLY A 125 10.86 -7.10 12.24
CA GLY A 125 11.40 -8.44 12.49
C GLY A 125 11.09 -9.49 11.41
N GLN A 126 11.62 -10.70 11.58
CA GLN A 126 11.63 -11.75 10.55
C GLN A 126 10.25 -12.28 10.14
N GLU A 127 9.23 -12.19 11.02
CA GLU A 127 7.86 -12.61 10.65
C GLU A 127 7.28 -11.72 9.55
N TYR A 128 7.76 -10.47 9.43
CA TYR A 128 7.26 -9.49 8.49
C TYR A 128 8.00 -9.54 7.15
N SER A 129 9.32 -9.77 7.19
CA SER A 129 10.14 -9.89 5.98
C SER A 129 9.79 -11.11 5.12
N LYS A 130 9.20 -12.17 5.69
CA LYS A 130 8.77 -13.37 4.94
C LYS A 130 7.67 -13.13 3.90
N TYR A 131 6.96 -12.01 4.01
CA TYR A 131 5.92 -11.59 3.05
C TYR A 131 6.46 -10.65 1.98
N ASN A 132 7.73 -10.24 2.10
CA ASN A 132 8.42 -9.30 1.23
C ASN A 132 7.50 -8.20 0.66
N PRO A 133 6.90 -7.36 1.54
CA PRO A 133 5.92 -6.38 1.13
C PRO A 133 6.60 -5.27 0.32
N GLU A 134 6.10 -5.01 -0.88
CA GLU A 134 6.66 -4.02 -1.80
C GLU A 134 5.58 -3.04 -2.24
N VAL A 135 5.81 -1.74 -2.05
CA VAL A 135 5.01 -0.73 -2.75
C VAL A 135 5.46 -0.76 -4.22
N LYS A 136 4.50 -0.84 -5.13
CA LYS A 136 4.75 -0.95 -6.58
C LYS A 136 4.33 0.27 -7.35
N GLU A 137 3.40 1.03 -6.79
CA GLU A 137 2.79 2.17 -7.42
C GLU A 137 2.32 3.15 -6.35
N VAL A 138 2.48 4.42 -6.64
CA VAL A 138 1.82 5.55 -5.97
C VAL A 138 1.35 6.48 -7.08
N THR A 139 0.12 6.96 -6.97
CA THR A 139 -0.47 7.89 -7.93
C THR A 139 -1.36 8.87 -7.17
N PHE A 140 -1.26 10.15 -7.53
CA PHE A 140 -2.20 11.17 -7.06
C PHE A 140 -3.30 11.38 -8.10
N SER A 141 -4.51 11.71 -7.67
CA SER A 141 -5.60 12.10 -8.57
C SER A 141 -6.60 13.00 -7.84
N ASN A 142 -7.52 13.63 -8.58
CA ASN A 142 -8.54 14.52 -8.02
C ASN A 142 -7.97 15.56 -7.05
N ILE A 143 -6.85 16.18 -7.45
CA ILE A 143 -6.15 17.17 -6.64
C ILE A 143 -7.02 18.44 -6.54
N THR A 144 -7.28 18.86 -5.31
CA THR A 144 -7.91 20.14 -4.95
C THR A 144 -6.96 20.94 -4.07
N PRO A 145 -7.27 22.21 -3.72
CA PRO A 145 -6.41 23.01 -2.85
C PRO A 145 -6.10 22.38 -1.49
N THR A 146 -6.99 21.52 -0.97
CA THR A 146 -6.86 20.92 0.38
C THR A 146 -6.93 19.40 0.36
N SER A 147 -7.19 18.76 -0.78
CA SER A 147 -7.36 17.31 -0.81
C SER A 147 -6.77 16.65 -2.05
N THR A 148 -6.43 15.37 -1.95
CA THR A 148 -6.06 14.53 -3.08
C THR A 148 -6.56 13.11 -2.85
N TYR A 149 -6.70 12.35 -3.92
CA TYR A 149 -6.76 10.89 -3.84
C TYR A 149 -5.34 10.34 -3.98
N PHE A 150 -4.93 9.58 -2.97
CA PHE A 150 -3.70 8.81 -2.93
C PHE A 150 -4.04 7.36 -3.25
N THR A 151 -3.67 6.91 -4.43
CA THR A 151 -3.77 5.50 -4.85
C THR A 151 -2.41 4.86 -4.74
N TYR A 152 -2.35 3.66 -4.17
CA TYR A 152 -1.12 2.88 -4.10
C TYR A 152 -1.39 1.40 -4.32
N MET A 153 -0.37 0.68 -4.77
CA MET A 153 -0.40 -0.77 -4.88
C MET A 153 0.71 -1.40 -4.03
N VAL A 154 0.33 -2.36 -3.18
CA VAL A 154 1.28 -3.19 -2.42
C VAL A 154 1.22 -4.63 -2.92
N LYS A 155 2.38 -5.19 -3.24
CA LYS A 155 2.60 -6.61 -3.54
C LYS A 155 3.07 -7.34 -2.29
N LEU A 156 2.55 -8.54 -2.08
CA LEU A 156 2.90 -9.43 -0.98
C LEU A 156 3.21 -10.82 -1.52
N ASP A 157 4.32 -11.40 -1.08
CA ASP A 157 4.69 -12.78 -1.34
C ASP A 157 3.93 -13.73 -0.42
N CYS A 158 3.16 -14.63 -1.02
CA CYS A 158 2.35 -15.62 -0.30
C CYS A 158 3.05 -16.99 -0.17
N SER A 159 4.27 -17.15 -0.70
CA SER A 159 5.00 -18.44 -0.74
C SER A 159 5.18 -19.03 0.66
N SER A 160 5.57 -18.21 1.63
CA SER A 160 5.74 -18.65 3.02
C SER A 160 4.46 -19.20 3.64
N ILE A 161 3.30 -18.67 3.25
CA ILE A 161 2.01 -19.22 3.68
C ILE A 161 1.71 -20.51 2.92
N LYS A 162 1.95 -20.58 1.61
CA LYS A 162 1.72 -21.81 0.84
C LYS A 162 2.47 -23.01 1.42
N GLU A 163 3.66 -22.79 1.98
CA GLU A 163 4.45 -23.82 2.66
C GLU A 163 3.83 -24.34 3.95
N GLU A 164 3.07 -23.50 4.68
CA GLU A 164 2.34 -23.92 5.90
C GLU A 164 1.27 -24.99 5.60
N TYR A 165 0.89 -25.21 4.33
CA TYR A 165 -0.20 -26.09 3.91
C TYR A 165 0.23 -27.31 3.08
N ASN A 166 1.38 -27.90 3.40
CA ASN A 166 1.89 -29.10 2.73
C ASN A 166 1.21 -30.42 3.16
N THR A 167 0.25 -30.40 4.09
CA THR A 167 -0.45 -31.60 4.60
C THR A 167 -1.84 -31.78 3.99
N PHE A 168 -2.22 -33.01 3.68
CA PHE A 168 -3.55 -33.37 3.19
C PHE A 168 -4.66 -33.01 4.22
N PRO A 169 -5.83 -32.48 3.80
CA PRO A 169 -6.25 -32.21 2.42
C PRO A 169 -5.79 -30.86 1.86
N PHE A 170 -5.13 -30.01 2.66
CA PHE A 170 -4.75 -28.64 2.28
C PHE A 170 -3.78 -28.57 1.10
N THR A 171 -2.96 -29.61 0.89
CA THR A 171 -2.08 -29.73 -0.29
C THR A 171 -2.86 -29.60 -1.61
N LEU A 172 -4.12 -30.07 -1.65
CA LEU A 172 -4.98 -29.96 -2.84
C LEU A 172 -5.45 -28.52 -3.10
N LEU A 173 -5.45 -27.68 -2.07
CA LEU A 173 -5.96 -26.30 -2.09
C LEU A 173 -4.87 -25.27 -2.34
N LYS A 174 -3.61 -25.66 -2.11
CA LYS A 174 -2.42 -24.81 -2.26
C LYS A 174 -2.32 -24.15 -3.63
N ASN A 175 -2.80 -24.84 -4.68
CA ASN A 175 -2.79 -24.34 -6.05
C ASN A 175 -3.78 -23.20 -6.32
N TYR A 176 -4.72 -22.95 -5.41
CA TYR A 176 -5.70 -21.86 -5.52
C TYR A 176 -5.32 -20.62 -4.69
N ILE A 177 -4.25 -20.71 -3.90
CA ILE A 177 -3.67 -19.54 -3.23
C ILE A 177 -2.84 -18.79 -4.28
N PRO A 178 -2.97 -17.48 -4.45
CA PRO A 178 -2.10 -16.72 -5.33
C PRO A 178 -0.63 -16.79 -4.87
N ASN A 179 0.33 -16.79 -5.80
CA ASN A 179 1.74 -16.60 -5.45
C ASN A 179 1.99 -15.22 -4.86
N TYR A 180 1.32 -14.21 -5.42
CA TYR A 180 1.40 -12.83 -5.00
C TYR A 180 0.02 -12.23 -4.79
N LEU A 181 -0.14 -11.50 -3.69
CA LEU A 181 -1.31 -10.69 -3.43
C LEU A 181 -0.96 -9.23 -3.68
N TYR A 182 -1.69 -8.61 -4.61
CA TYR A 182 -1.66 -7.20 -4.94
C TYR A 182 -2.89 -6.54 -4.35
N LEU A 183 -2.67 -5.58 -3.46
CA LEU A 183 -3.70 -4.75 -2.88
C LEU A 183 -3.52 -3.34 -3.43
N SER A 184 -4.48 -2.91 -4.26
CA SER A 184 -4.56 -1.54 -4.73
C SER A 184 -5.61 -0.82 -3.90
N MET A 185 -5.24 0.28 -3.26
CA MET A 185 -6.15 1.05 -2.42
C MET A 185 -6.11 2.51 -2.79
N THR A 186 -7.27 3.17 -2.71
CA THR A 186 -7.38 4.61 -2.83
C THR A 186 -7.90 5.20 -1.53
N SER A 187 -7.22 6.25 -1.10
CA SER A 187 -7.53 6.99 0.12
C SER A 187 -7.57 8.47 -0.20
N SER A 188 -8.54 9.18 0.35
CA SER A 188 -8.51 10.64 0.30
C SER A 188 -7.63 11.16 1.43
N ILE A 189 -6.74 12.09 1.10
CA ILE A 189 -5.96 12.86 2.06
C ILE A 189 -6.53 14.25 2.06
N THR A 190 -6.94 14.76 3.22
CA THR A 190 -7.40 16.14 3.39
C THR A 190 -6.46 16.86 4.33
N HIS A 191 -5.73 17.84 3.80
CA HIS A 191 -4.89 18.75 4.58
C HIS A 191 -5.78 19.67 5.42
N LEU A 192 -5.42 19.85 6.70
CA LEU A 192 -6.15 20.65 7.68
C LEU A 192 -5.43 22.00 7.92
N GLU A 193 -6.02 22.88 8.72
CA GLU A 193 -5.50 24.25 8.92
C GLU A 193 -4.08 24.32 9.50
N LYS A 194 -3.67 23.32 10.27
CA LYS A 194 -2.33 23.28 10.89
C LYS A 194 -1.32 22.59 9.97
N PRO A 195 -0.05 23.04 9.95
CA PRO A 195 0.99 22.36 9.19
C PRO A 195 1.09 20.88 9.58
N PHE A 196 1.30 20.00 8.60
CA PHE A 196 1.38 18.55 8.79
C PHE A 196 0.14 17.90 9.41
N SER A 197 -0.99 18.61 9.46
CA SER A 197 -2.25 18.06 9.95
C SER A 197 -3.10 17.58 8.78
N TYR A 198 -3.62 16.36 8.88
CA TYR A 198 -4.43 15.75 7.84
C TYR A 198 -5.39 14.69 8.35
N GLU A 199 -6.45 14.50 7.57
CA GLU A 199 -7.35 13.36 7.68
C GLU A 199 -7.13 12.43 6.51
N ILE A 200 -7.24 11.14 6.79
CA ILE A 200 -7.23 10.08 5.79
C ILE A 200 -8.62 9.44 5.82
N ASN A 201 -9.29 9.35 4.67
CA ASN A 201 -10.55 8.61 4.55
C ASN A 201 -10.49 7.56 3.44
N TYR A 202 -11.13 6.42 3.67
CA TYR A 202 -11.23 5.32 2.73
C TYR A 202 -12.01 5.73 1.47
N VAL A 203 -11.53 5.32 0.29
CA VAL A 203 -12.28 5.48 -0.98
C VAL A 203 -12.54 4.12 -1.62
N SER A 204 -11.50 3.34 -1.91
CA SER A 204 -11.68 2.04 -2.59
C SER A 204 -10.56 1.05 -2.31
N THR A 205 -10.87 -0.23 -2.52
CA THR A 205 -9.94 -1.37 -2.47
C THR A 205 -10.16 -2.24 -3.69
N LYS A 206 -9.08 -2.72 -4.29
CA LYS A 206 -9.05 -3.72 -5.35
C LYS A 206 -8.02 -4.80 -5.02
N ILE A 207 -8.40 -6.07 -5.23
CA ILE A 207 -7.55 -7.23 -4.93
C ILE A 207 -7.20 -7.95 -6.22
N ASN A 208 -5.91 -8.07 -6.54
CA ASN A 208 -5.40 -8.67 -7.78
C ASN A 208 -6.22 -8.17 -8.98
N LYS A 209 -6.61 -9.07 -9.89
CA LYS A 209 -7.39 -8.76 -11.09
C LYS A 209 -8.91 -8.74 -10.87
N LEU A 210 -9.40 -8.83 -9.62
CA LEU A 210 -10.83 -8.71 -9.37
C LEU A 210 -11.32 -7.34 -9.83
N THR A 211 -12.51 -7.30 -10.44
CA THR A 211 -13.25 -6.05 -10.64
C THR A 211 -13.67 -5.44 -9.29
N ASP A 212 -14.15 -4.20 -9.29
CA ASP A 212 -14.59 -3.52 -8.07
C ASP A 212 -15.78 -4.24 -7.42
N GLU A 213 -16.73 -4.70 -8.24
CA GLU A 213 -17.88 -5.51 -7.80
C GLU A 213 -17.43 -6.83 -7.20
N GLN A 214 -16.51 -7.53 -7.87
CA GLN A 214 -15.95 -8.79 -7.36
C GLN A 214 -15.15 -8.59 -6.07
N THR A 215 -14.38 -7.51 -5.96
CA THR A 215 -13.63 -7.19 -4.75
C THR A 215 -14.59 -6.92 -3.59
N SER A 216 -15.61 -6.11 -3.81
CA SER A 216 -16.61 -5.78 -2.79
C SER A 216 -17.41 -7.01 -2.35
N SER A 217 -17.81 -7.86 -3.30
CA SER A 217 -18.46 -9.15 -3.02
C SER A 217 -17.56 -10.09 -2.19
N PHE A 218 -16.27 -10.21 -2.56
CA PHE A 218 -15.32 -11.02 -1.81
C PHE A 218 -15.12 -10.49 -0.38
N LEU A 219 -14.90 -9.18 -0.21
CA LEU A 219 -14.72 -8.55 1.10
C LEU A 219 -15.98 -8.66 1.98
N ASN A 220 -17.16 -8.55 1.39
CA ASN A 220 -18.43 -8.80 2.10
C ASN A 220 -18.55 -10.26 2.55
N THR A 221 -18.05 -11.21 1.77
CA THR A 221 -17.97 -12.62 2.19
C THR A 221 -17.07 -12.78 3.41
N ILE A 222 -15.90 -12.11 3.43
CA ILE A 222 -15.02 -12.07 4.62
C ILE A 222 -15.81 -11.53 5.82
N LYS A 223 -16.47 -10.38 5.64
CA LYS A 223 -17.23 -9.72 6.71
C LYS A 223 -18.35 -10.60 7.24
N ASN A 224 -19.12 -11.27 6.38
CA ASN A 224 -20.22 -12.14 6.80
C ASN A 224 -19.73 -13.35 7.60
N VAL A 225 -18.61 -13.95 7.19
CA VAL A 225 -18.05 -15.14 7.86
C VAL A 225 -17.33 -14.79 9.16
N THR A 226 -16.63 -13.66 9.19
CA THR A 226 -15.67 -13.34 10.27
C THR A 226 -16.15 -12.22 11.18
N GLN A 227 -17.20 -11.50 10.78
CA GLN A 227 -17.65 -10.24 11.38
C GLN A 227 -16.59 -9.12 11.37
N LEU A 228 -15.51 -9.30 10.60
CA LEU A 228 -14.44 -8.33 10.42
C LEU A 228 -14.70 -7.46 9.18
N ASP A 229 -14.76 -6.14 9.36
CA ASP A 229 -14.75 -5.21 8.22
C ASP A 229 -13.34 -5.07 7.66
N PHE A 230 -12.94 -6.10 6.92
CA PHE A 230 -11.58 -6.25 6.44
C PHE A 230 -11.12 -5.07 5.57
N ALA A 231 -12.01 -4.52 4.75
CA ALA A 231 -11.73 -3.36 3.91
C ALA A 231 -11.30 -2.18 4.76
N SER A 232 -12.12 -1.83 5.77
CA SER A 232 -11.87 -0.73 6.70
C SER A 232 -10.60 -0.94 7.52
N GLU A 233 -10.38 -2.16 8.02
CA GLU A 233 -9.23 -2.50 8.86
C GLU A 233 -7.90 -2.43 8.10
N ILE A 234 -7.86 -2.98 6.89
CA ILE A 234 -6.67 -2.92 6.03
C ILE A 234 -6.41 -1.51 5.55
N TYR A 235 -7.45 -0.79 5.17
CA TYR A 235 -7.34 0.62 4.84
C TYR A 235 -6.71 1.39 6.02
N THR A 236 -7.32 1.28 7.20
CA THR A 236 -6.88 2.00 8.40
C THR A 236 -5.45 1.67 8.74
N SER A 237 -5.01 0.43 8.49
CA SER A 237 -3.66 0.04 8.80
C SER A 237 -2.63 0.34 7.72
N LEU A 238 -2.92 0.07 6.43
CA LEU A 238 -1.93 0.17 5.36
C LEU A 238 -1.89 1.56 4.74
N SER A 239 -3.05 2.19 4.50
CA SER A 239 -3.10 3.54 3.95
C SER A 239 -2.52 4.53 4.95
N THR A 240 -2.92 4.44 6.22
CA THR A 240 -2.36 5.28 7.28
C THR A 240 -0.87 5.10 7.42
N THR A 241 -0.34 3.87 7.39
CA THR A 241 1.11 3.65 7.43
C THR A 241 1.81 4.32 6.26
N LEU A 242 1.41 4.07 5.02
CA LEU A 242 2.11 4.63 3.85
C LEU A 242 2.00 6.16 3.78
N ILE A 243 0.85 6.73 4.11
CA ILE A 243 0.64 8.17 4.13
C ILE A 243 1.44 8.81 5.28
N ASN A 244 1.51 8.17 6.45
CA ASN A 244 2.34 8.64 7.56
C ASN A 244 3.84 8.53 7.22
N LEU A 245 4.27 7.51 6.49
CA LEU A 245 5.65 7.41 6.01
C LEU A 245 5.98 8.50 4.98
N MET A 246 5.01 8.92 4.16
CA MET A 246 5.17 10.00 3.19
C MET A 246 5.20 11.39 3.85
N ILE A 247 4.21 11.67 4.68
CA ILE A 247 3.95 13.00 5.23
C ILE A 247 4.55 13.13 6.63
N GLY A 248 4.12 12.27 7.56
CA GLY A 248 4.44 12.36 8.98
C GLY A 248 3.70 13.48 9.71
N ASN A 249 3.74 13.46 11.03
CA ASN A 249 3.22 14.52 11.89
C ASN A 249 3.84 14.38 13.29
N GLU A 250 3.37 15.17 14.26
CA GLU A 250 3.85 15.12 15.66
C GLU A 250 3.73 13.74 16.32
N ASN A 251 2.77 12.91 15.92
CA ASN A 251 2.60 11.54 16.43
C ASN A 251 3.34 10.50 15.56
N TYR A 252 3.75 10.88 14.35
CA TYR A 252 4.42 10.04 13.36
C TYR A 252 5.66 10.76 12.85
N GLU A 253 6.59 10.87 13.79
CA GLU A 253 7.79 11.69 13.73
C GLU A 253 8.80 11.28 12.64
N ASP A 254 8.72 10.03 12.18
CA ASP A 254 9.62 9.42 11.19
C ASP A 254 9.10 9.54 9.74
N GLY A 255 7.94 10.17 9.54
CA GLY A 255 7.44 10.44 8.19
C GLY A 255 8.40 11.33 7.40
N PHE A 256 8.58 11.05 6.12
CA PHE A 256 9.62 11.65 5.29
C PHE A 256 9.58 13.18 5.32
N THR A 257 8.41 13.78 5.09
CA THR A 257 8.35 15.25 5.00
C THR A 257 8.46 15.93 6.35
N TYR A 258 7.80 15.38 7.37
CA TYR A 258 7.86 15.88 8.73
C TYR A 258 9.27 15.79 9.31
N SER A 259 9.98 14.69 9.08
CA SER A 259 11.37 14.54 9.54
C SER A 259 12.32 15.55 8.91
N LEU A 260 12.16 15.90 7.62
CA LEU A 260 12.93 16.99 7.00
C LEU A 260 12.67 18.34 7.70
N SER A 261 11.47 18.57 8.23
CA SER A 261 11.11 19.80 8.96
C SER A 261 11.73 19.92 10.35
N LYS A 262 12.19 18.82 10.94
CA LYS A 262 12.83 18.82 12.25
C LYS A 262 14.22 19.45 12.23
N ASN A 263 14.92 19.38 11.09
CA ASN A 263 16.14 20.14 10.93
C ASN A 263 15.77 21.63 10.81
N ALA A 264 16.06 22.40 11.85
CA ALA A 264 15.68 23.81 11.95
C ALA A 264 16.21 24.69 10.79
N LEU A 265 17.26 24.25 10.09
CA LEU A 265 17.86 24.94 8.95
C LEU A 265 17.27 24.53 7.61
N SER A 266 16.41 23.51 7.56
CA SER A 266 15.84 23.00 6.31
C SER A 266 14.90 24.00 5.66
N GLY A 267 14.17 24.79 6.46
CA GLY A 267 13.13 25.69 5.97
C GLY A 267 11.84 24.99 5.56
N VAL A 268 11.70 23.67 5.79
CA VAL A 268 10.46 22.93 5.47
C VAL A 268 9.38 23.38 6.46
N LYS A 269 8.19 23.72 5.96
CA LYS A 269 7.06 24.11 6.81
C LYS A 269 5.83 23.24 6.69
N ASP A 270 5.58 22.68 5.51
CA ASP A 270 4.36 21.92 5.27
C ASP A 270 4.48 21.14 3.95
N TYR A 271 3.37 20.59 3.48
CA TYR A 271 3.27 19.94 2.18
C TYR A 271 2.00 20.37 1.44
N THR A 272 1.89 19.98 0.16
CA THR A 272 0.65 20.05 -0.61
C THR A 272 0.71 19.10 -1.81
N PHE A 273 -0.39 19.02 -2.55
CA PHE A 273 -0.46 18.32 -3.83
C PHE A 273 -0.79 19.34 -4.91
N LYS A 274 -0.14 19.23 -6.07
CA LYS A 274 -0.38 20.11 -7.21
C LYS A 274 -0.49 19.32 -8.49
N GLU A 275 -1.31 19.83 -9.40
CA GLU A 275 -1.33 19.40 -10.79
C GLU A 275 -0.91 20.59 -11.66
N GLU A 276 0.16 20.42 -12.44
CA GLU A 276 0.71 21.45 -13.32
C GLU A 276 1.07 20.82 -14.68
N ASN A 277 0.50 21.35 -15.77
CA ASN A 277 0.72 20.86 -17.14
C ASN A 277 0.46 19.36 -17.33
N GLY A 278 -0.53 18.81 -16.61
CA GLY A 278 -0.87 17.38 -16.64
C GLY A 278 0.06 16.49 -15.81
N ASN A 279 1.08 17.04 -15.17
CA ASN A 279 1.93 16.35 -14.21
C ASN A 279 1.42 16.56 -12.78
N ARG A 280 1.57 15.54 -11.95
CA ARG A 280 1.09 15.55 -10.56
C ARG A 280 2.27 15.52 -9.62
N TYR A 281 2.23 16.38 -8.61
CA TYR A 281 3.35 16.59 -7.70
C TYR A 281 2.90 16.49 -6.25
N TYR A 282 3.70 15.77 -5.47
CA TYR A 282 3.82 15.96 -4.04
C TYR A 282 4.81 17.09 -3.79
N VAL A 283 4.36 18.17 -3.14
CA VAL A 283 5.15 19.39 -2.97
C VAL A 283 5.51 19.56 -1.51
N ILE A 284 6.79 19.63 -1.21
CA ILE A 284 7.31 19.98 0.11
C ILE A 284 7.48 21.49 0.15
N LYS A 285 6.71 22.16 1.02
CA LYS A 285 6.63 23.61 1.08
C LYS A 285 7.75 24.20 1.91
N ARG A 286 8.40 25.20 1.33
CA ARG A 286 9.33 26.08 2.03
C ARG A 286 8.56 27.15 2.81
N GLY A 287 8.99 27.39 4.04
CA GLY A 287 8.65 28.61 4.77
C GLY A 287 9.58 29.75 4.43
N LEU A 288 9.03 30.94 4.25
CA LEU A 288 9.84 32.15 4.34
C LEU A 288 10.38 32.25 5.78
N ILE A 289 11.71 32.27 5.93
CA ILE A 289 12.41 32.55 7.18
C ILE A 289 12.38 34.06 7.42
#